data_AF-A0A822L6C8-F1
#
_entry.id   AF-A0A822L6C8-F1
#
_cell.length_a   1.000
_cell.length_b   1.000
_cell.length_c   1.000
_cell.angle_alpha   90.00
_cell.angle_beta   90.00
_cell.angle_gamma   90.00
#
_symmetry.space_group_name_H-M   'P 1'
#
loop_
_entity.id
_entity.type
_entity.pdbx_description
1 polymer ?
#
loop_
_entity_poly.entity_id
_entity_poly.type
_entity_poly.pdbx_seq_one_letter_code
_entity_poly.pdbx_strand_id
1 'polypeptide(L)'
;MEIADYIPLVKRKLSESSIVNSFTIVDERILFDRGYFRGRVLLTNGDFLEIAEAFTLIDQRIVTISYRYQWMDASKQKLRKRWDNVEHFPDLPNFPDHVHVGDELNVQPGESRNILQIITVIEREIEILST
;
A
#
# COMPACT_ATOMS: atom_id res chain seq x y z
N MET A 1 4.87 -15.43 -14.95
CA MET A 1 4.42 -14.10 -14.53
C MET A 1 5.65 -13.23 -14.59
N GLU A 2 5.58 -12.19 -15.41
CA GLU A 2 6.65 -11.20 -15.58
C GLU A 2 6.40 -9.99 -14.69
N ILE A 3 7.43 -9.15 -14.52
CA ILE A 3 7.30 -7.86 -13.80
C ILE A 3 6.17 -7.00 -14.42
N ALA A 4 6.05 -7.04 -15.75
CA ALA A 4 5.01 -6.32 -16.49
C ALA A 4 3.59 -6.79 -16.18
N ASP A 5 3.40 -8.03 -15.71
CA ASP A 5 2.07 -8.58 -15.41
C ASP A 5 1.50 -8.08 -14.08
N TYR A 6 2.35 -7.60 -13.17
CA TYR A 6 1.92 -7.22 -11.82
C TYR A 6 1.08 -5.93 -11.80
N ILE A 7 1.43 -4.93 -12.62
CA ILE A 7 0.67 -3.67 -12.68
C ILE A 7 -0.79 -3.90 -13.14
N PRO A 8 -1.07 -4.69 -14.20
CA PRO A 8 -2.43 -5.11 -14.52
C PRO A 8 -3.18 -5.78 -13.37
N LEU A 9 -2.52 -6.61 -12.56
CA LEU A 9 -3.14 -7.23 -11.38
C LEU A 9 -3.49 -6.19 -10.31
N VAL A 10 -2.60 -5.23 -10.06
CA VAL A 10 -2.86 -4.10 -9.14
C VAL A 10 -4.07 -3.29 -9.60
N LYS A 11 -4.12 -2.90 -10.88
CA LYS A 11 -5.25 -2.14 -11.44
C LYS A 11 -6.56 -2.92 -11.31
N ARG A 12 -6.53 -4.23 -11.60
CA ARG A 12 -7.70 -5.10 -11.45
C ARG A 12 -8.18 -5.15 -9.99
N LYS A 13 -7.28 -5.39 -9.03
CA LYS A 13 -7.62 -5.40 -7.59
C LYS A 13 -8.23 -4.07 -7.15
N LEU A 14 -7.71 -2.93 -7.63
CA LEU A 14 -8.30 -1.62 -7.34
C LEU A 14 -9.70 -1.46 -7.96
N SER A 15 -9.91 -1.92 -9.19
CA SER A 15 -11.22 -1.85 -9.87
C SER A 15 -12.28 -2.79 -9.28
N GLU A 16 -11.88 -3.94 -8.76
CA GLU A 16 -12.78 -4.97 -8.22
C GLU A 16 -13.03 -4.84 -6.71
N SER A 17 -12.23 -4.01 -6.02
CA SER A 17 -12.34 -3.82 -4.57
C SER A 17 -13.59 -3.01 -4.20
N SER A 18 -14.37 -3.52 -3.24
CA SER A 18 -15.59 -2.86 -2.74
C SER A 18 -15.33 -1.57 -1.96
N ILE A 19 -14.11 -1.39 -1.43
CA ILE A 19 -13.73 -0.18 -0.69
C ILE A 19 -13.19 0.92 -1.60
N VAL A 20 -12.93 0.64 -2.88
CA VAL A 20 -12.38 1.62 -3.82
C VAL A 20 -13.54 2.30 -4.55
N ASN A 21 -13.75 3.58 -4.27
CA ASN A 21 -14.72 4.38 -5.00
C ASN A 21 -14.17 4.84 -6.36
N SER A 22 -12.92 5.32 -6.38
CA SER A 22 -12.21 5.66 -7.61
C SER A 22 -10.70 5.68 -7.37
N PHE A 23 -9.90 5.62 -8.44
CA PHE A 23 -8.46 5.78 -8.34
C PHE A 23 -7.88 6.52 -9.56
N THR A 24 -6.71 7.11 -9.36
CA THR A 24 -5.89 7.73 -10.40
C THR A 24 -4.48 7.17 -10.31
N ILE A 25 -3.91 6.79 -11.44
CA ILE A 25 -2.51 6.38 -11.55
C ILE A 25 -1.68 7.66 -11.62
N VAL A 26 -0.76 7.82 -10.67
CA VAL A 26 0.15 8.96 -10.60
C VAL A 26 1.41 8.67 -11.41
N ASP A 27 1.93 7.44 -11.32
CA ASP A 27 3.14 7.01 -11.99
C ASP A 27 3.15 5.48 -12.12
N GLU A 28 3.63 4.96 -13.23
CA GLU A 28 3.85 3.53 -13.43
C GLU A 28 5.04 3.31 -14.37
N ARG A 29 5.92 2.40 -14.00
CA ARG A 29 7.17 2.16 -14.73
C ARG A 29 7.50 0.68 -14.71
N ILE A 30 7.92 0.17 -15.86
CA ILE A 30 8.57 -1.13 -15.99
C ILE A 30 10.00 -0.87 -16.44
N LEU A 31 10.96 -1.28 -15.63
CA LEU A 31 12.39 -1.28 -15.92
C LEU A 31 12.83 -2.74 -16.12
N PHE A 32 14.09 -2.94 -16.50
CA PHE A 32 14.62 -4.26 -16.81
C PHE A 32 14.46 -5.28 -15.66
N ASP A 33 14.76 -4.89 -14.42
CA ASP A 33 14.79 -5.77 -13.25
C ASP A 33 13.74 -5.40 -12.19
N ARG A 34 12.93 -4.37 -12.41
CA ARG A 34 12.00 -3.84 -11.41
C ARG A 34 10.83 -3.11 -12.04
N GLY A 35 9.73 -3.05 -11.30
CA GLY A 35 8.60 -2.18 -11.59
C GLY A 35 8.37 -1.18 -10.47
N TYR A 36 7.62 -0.15 -10.79
CA TYR A 36 7.16 0.85 -9.85
C TYR A 36 5.71 1.22 -10.18
N PHE A 37 4.89 1.35 -9.14
CA PHE A 37 3.52 1.80 -9.25
C PHE A 37 3.23 2.84 -8.16
N ARG A 38 2.59 3.95 -8.54
CA ARG A 38 2.03 4.93 -7.62
C ARG A 38 0.61 5.28 -8.03
N GLY A 39 -0.32 5.12 -7.10
CA GLY A 39 -1.74 5.43 -7.27
C GLY A 39 -2.29 6.26 -6.12
N ARG A 40 -3.34 7.03 -6.42
CA ARG A 40 -4.18 7.71 -5.44
C ARG A 40 -5.57 7.12 -5.51
N VAL A 41 -6.12 6.76 -4.37
CA VAL A 41 -7.38 6.04 -4.23
C VAL A 41 -8.30 6.85 -3.34
N LEU A 42 -9.52 7.08 -3.82
CA LEU A 42 -10.63 7.56 -3.00
C LEU A 42 -11.38 6.32 -2.51
N LEU A 43 -11.43 6.17 -1.18
CA LEU A 43 -12.11 5.06 -0.54
C LEU A 43 -13.62 5.35 -0.41
N THR A 44 -14.45 4.32 -0.30
CA THR A 44 -15.92 4.46 -0.21
C THR A 44 -16.39 5.16 1.07
N ASN A 45 -15.60 5.13 2.14
CA ASN A 45 -15.84 5.93 3.35
C ASN A 45 -15.42 7.41 3.20
N GLY A 46 -14.96 7.83 2.03
CA GLY A 46 -14.50 9.18 1.72
C GLY A 46 -13.02 9.44 2.05
N ASP A 47 -12.34 8.49 2.68
CA ASP A 47 -10.92 8.64 3.04
C ASP A 47 -10.00 8.61 1.82
N PHE A 48 -8.80 9.14 2.01
CA PHE A 48 -7.75 9.19 0.99
C PHE A 48 -6.68 8.14 1.25
N LEU A 49 -6.31 7.39 0.21
CA LEU A 49 -5.20 6.45 0.24
C LEU A 49 -4.22 6.75 -0.91
N GLU A 50 -2.95 7.00 -0.59
CA GLU A 50 -1.86 6.98 -1.58
C GLU A 50 -1.05 5.69 -1.43
N ILE A 51 -0.90 4.96 -2.52
CA ILE A 51 -0.11 3.74 -2.59
C ILE A 51 1.09 3.93 -3.51
N ALA A 52 2.28 3.62 -3.02
CA ALA A 52 3.51 3.58 -3.80
C ALA A 52 4.26 2.29 -3.50
N GLU A 53 4.65 1.55 -4.54
CA GLU A 53 5.37 0.29 -4.43
C GLU A 53 6.43 0.18 -5.53
N ALA A 54 7.67 -0.11 -5.15
CA ALA A 54 8.69 -0.65 -6.03
C ALA A 54 8.78 -2.17 -5.80
N PHE A 55 8.81 -2.93 -6.88
CA PHE A 55 8.75 -4.39 -6.83
C PHE A 55 9.67 -5.02 -7.88
N THR A 56 10.07 -6.26 -7.67
CA THR A 56 10.88 -7.06 -8.60
C THR A 56 10.34 -8.50 -8.68
N LEU A 57 10.96 -9.32 -9.52
CA LEU A 57 10.67 -10.73 -9.66
C LEU A 57 11.85 -11.55 -9.15
N ILE A 58 11.63 -12.34 -8.10
CA ILE A 58 12.61 -13.29 -7.57
C ILE A 58 11.95 -14.66 -7.56
N ASP A 59 12.59 -15.68 -8.13
CA ASP A 59 12.07 -17.05 -8.22
C ASP A 59 10.62 -17.10 -8.73
N GLN A 60 10.33 -16.32 -9.78
CA GLN A 60 9.00 -16.17 -10.41
C GLN A 60 7.90 -15.62 -9.48
N ARG A 61 8.28 -14.96 -8.38
CA ARG A 61 7.35 -14.30 -7.45
C ARG A 61 7.62 -12.81 -7.40
N ILE A 62 6.54 -12.02 -7.34
CA ILE A 62 6.66 -10.58 -7.10
C ILE A 62 7.12 -10.37 -5.67
N VAL A 63 8.20 -9.63 -5.52
CA VAL A 63 8.77 -9.23 -4.23
C VAL A 63 8.78 -7.72 -4.14
N THR A 64 8.21 -7.20 -3.06
CA THR A 64 8.23 -5.77 -2.75
C THR A 64 9.63 -5.36 -2.28
N ILE A 65 10.22 -4.35 -2.93
CA ILE A 65 11.52 -3.78 -2.57
C ILE A 65 11.32 -2.63 -1.59
N SER A 66 10.45 -1.69 -1.95
CA SER A 66 10.11 -0.56 -1.10
C SER A 66 8.68 -0.16 -1.29
N TYR A 67 8.07 0.35 -0.22
CA TYR A 67 6.69 0.79 -0.27
C TYR A 67 6.41 1.95 0.67
N ARG A 68 5.34 2.67 0.34
CA ARG A 68 4.68 3.64 1.21
C ARG A 68 3.20 3.63 0.91
N TYR A 69 2.40 3.22 1.87
CA TYR A 69 0.95 3.21 1.79
C TYR A 69 0.42 4.17 2.85
N GLN A 70 -0.10 5.32 2.45
CA GLN A 70 -0.53 6.38 3.35
C GLN A 70 -2.05 6.55 3.29
N TRP A 71 -2.72 6.10 4.34
CA TRP A 71 -4.16 6.23 4.52
C TRP A 71 -4.47 7.39 5.48
N MET A 72 -5.24 8.37 4.99
CA MET A 72 -5.63 9.57 5.71
C MET A 72 -7.14 9.76 5.67
N ASP A 73 -7.65 10.59 6.57
CA ASP A 73 -9.03 11.05 6.50
C ASP A 73 -9.34 11.79 5.19
N ALA A 74 -10.64 12.00 4.92
CA ALA A 74 -11.10 12.72 3.72
C ALA A 74 -10.45 14.10 3.53
N SER A 75 -10.12 14.80 4.61
CA SER A 75 -9.49 16.12 4.59
C SER A 75 -7.97 16.08 4.37
N LYS A 76 -7.36 14.89 4.42
CA LYS A 76 -5.92 14.65 4.38
C LYS A 76 -5.16 15.38 5.49
N GLN A 77 -5.80 15.61 6.64
CA GLN A 77 -5.21 16.25 7.81
C GLN A 77 -4.87 15.24 8.90
N LYS A 78 -5.63 14.14 9.00
CA LYS A 78 -5.45 13.12 10.02
C LYS A 78 -4.95 11.83 9.41
N LEU A 79 -3.83 11.33 9.90
CA LEU A 79 -3.34 10.01 9.56
C LEU A 79 -4.31 8.96 10.13
N ARG A 80 -4.73 8.00 9.31
CA ARG A 80 -5.35 6.76 9.80
C ARG A 80 -4.25 5.77 10.11
N LYS A 81 -3.51 5.39 9.07
CA LYS A 81 -2.32 4.55 9.14
C LYS A 81 -1.36 4.88 8.00
N ARG A 82 -0.07 4.70 8.23
CA ARG A 82 0.93 4.62 7.16
C ARG A 82 1.76 3.37 7.34
N TRP A 83 1.88 2.59 6.27
CA TRP A 83 2.81 1.49 6.18
C TRP A 83 3.99 1.90 5.31
N ASP A 84 5.19 1.64 5.78
CA ASP A 84 6.45 1.91 5.10
C ASP A 84 7.51 0.89 5.51
N ASN A 85 8.59 0.83 4.72
CA ASN A 85 9.75 -0.02 5.00
C ASN A 85 11.06 0.75 4.90
N VAL A 86 11.03 2.06 5.16
CA VAL A 86 12.24 2.86 5.29
C VAL A 86 12.95 2.48 6.60
N GLU A 87 14.28 2.36 6.56
CA GLU A 87 15.12 1.87 7.65
C GLU A 87 15.26 2.86 8.84
N HIS A 88 14.14 3.21 9.49
CA HIS A 88 14.12 4.17 10.60
C HIS A 88 14.13 3.53 12.00
N PHE A 89 13.59 2.32 12.16
CA PHE A 89 13.28 1.73 13.48
C PHE A 89 13.92 0.33 13.68
N PRO A 90 15.26 0.24 13.78
CA PRO A 90 15.99 -1.04 13.81
C PRO A 90 15.62 -1.96 14.97
N ASP A 91 15.08 -1.41 16.07
CA ASP A 91 14.72 -2.19 17.27
C ASP A 91 13.32 -2.80 17.20
N LEU A 92 12.52 -2.51 16.16
CA LEU A 92 11.22 -3.14 15.99
C LEU A 92 11.36 -4.57 15.43
N PRO A 93 10.54 -5.52 15.90
CA PRO A 93 10.33 -6.77 15.19
C PRO A 93 10.01 -6.53 13.70
N ASN A 94 10.52 -7.41 12.83
CA ASN A 94 10.32 -7.36 11.38
C ASN A 94 10.88 -6.10 10.69
N PHE A 95 11.89 -5.47 11.25
CA PHE A 95 12.63 -4.39 10.57
C PHE A 95 13.01 -4.80 9.13
N PRO A 96 12.78 -3.93 8.12
CA PRO A 96 12.44 -2.51 8.25
C PRO A 96 10.94 -2.17 8.21
N ASP A 97 10.07 -3.17 8.15
CA ASP A 97 8.63 -2.95 7.97
C ASP A 97 8.00 -2.39 9.25
N HIS A 98 7.31 -1.25 9.14
CA HIS A 98 6.62 -0.62 10.26
C HIS A 98 5.30 0.03 9.84
N VAL A 99 4.50 0.39 10.85
CA VAL A 99 3.21 1.06 10.68
C VAL A 99 3.09 2.22 11.65
N HIS A 100 2.85 3.42 11.13
CA HIS A 100 2.40 4.56 11.91
C HIS A 100 0.87 4.50 12.08
N VAL A 101 0.35 4.63 13.29
CA VAL A 101 -1.10 4.45 13.59
C VAL A 101 -1.68 5.71 14.25
N GLY A 102 -2.55 6.41 13.54
CA GLY A 102 -3.22 7.64 14.00
C GLY A 102 -2.32 8.88 14.07
N ASP A 103 -1.05 8.69 14.40
CA ASP A 103 -0.03 9.73 14.57
C ASP A 103 1.33 9.25 14.02
N GLU A 104 2.13 10.17 13.52
CA GLU A 104 3.49 9.92 13.01
C GLU A 104 4.44 9.37 14.08
N LEU A 105 4.21 9.68 15.35
CA LEU A 105 5.03 9.23 16.47
C LEU A 105 4.59 7.87 17.03
N ASN A 106 3.39 7.39 16.68
CA ASN A 106 2.88 6.11 17.15
C ASN A 106 3.25 4.99 16.16
N VAL A 107 4.47 4.47 16.33
CA VAL A 107 5.06 3.47 15.42
C VAL A 107 4.92 2.06 16.01
N GLN A 108 4.47 1.13 15.17
CA GLN A 108 4.25 -0.27 15.51
C GLN A 108 5.01 -1.19 14.53
N PRO A 109 5.38 -2.41 14.94
CA PRO A 109 5.96 -3.41 14.04
C PRO A 109 5.06 -3.69 12.84
N GLY A 110 5.66 -3.81 11.67
CA GLY A 110 4.98 -4.10 10.42
C GLY A 110 5.25 -5.51 9.90
N GLU A 111 4.72 -5.78 8.72
CA GLU A 111 5.11 -6.91 7.88
C GLU A 111 5.12 -6.41 6.44
N SER A 112 6.13 -6.83 5.66
CA SER A 112 6.20 -6.55 4.24
C SER A 112 4.94 -7.04 3.53
N ARG A 113 4.26 -6.11 2.87
CA ARG A 113 3.05 -6.38 2.09
C ARG A 113 3.12 -5.65 0.76
N ASN A 114 2.67 -6.33 -0.27
CA ASN A 114 2.50 -5.73 -1.60
C ASN A 114 1.14 -5.01 -1.70
N ILE A 115 0.90 -4.27 -2.79
CA ILE A 115 -0.36 -3.53 -2.96
C ILE A 115 -1.60 -4.45 -2.91
N LEU A 116 -1.54 -5.65 -3.46
CA LEU A 116 -2.70 -6.56 -3.44
C LEU A 116 -3.09 -6.94 -2.00
N GLN A 117 -2.08 -7.19 -1.17
CA GLN A 117 -2.23 -7.51 0.24
C GLN A 117 -2.70 -6.29 1.05
N ILE A 118 -2.13 -5.09 0.82
CA ILE A 118 -2.52 -3.92 1.60
C ILE A 118 -3.97 -3.49 1.35
N ILE A 119 -4.46 -3.60 0.11
CA ILE A 119 -5.87 -3.35 -0.19
C ILE A 119 -6.75 -4.32 0.60
N THR A 120 -6.35 -5.59 0.71
CA THR A 120 -7.09 -6.59 1.50
C THR A 120 -7.07 -6.29 3.00
N VAL A 121 -5.98 -5.72 3.53
CA VAL A 121 -5.92 -5.27 4.93
C VAL A 121 -6.89 -4.12 5.16
N ILE A 122 -6.86 -3.10 4.30
CA ILE A 122 -7.74 -1.92 4.43
C ILE A 122 -9.22 -2.30 4.25
N GLU A 123 -9.52 -3.24 3.35
CA GLU A 123 -10.87 -3.81 3.18
C GLU A 123 -11.44 -4.27 4.52
N ARG A 124 -10.69 -5.14 5.23
CA ARG A 124 -11.10 -5.67 6.53
C ARG A 124 -11.24 -4.60 7.60
N GLU A 125 -10.33 -3.62 7.63
CA GLU A 125 -10.38 -2.54 8.61
C GLU A 125 -11.60 -1.64 8.41
N ILE A 126 -11.99 -1.35 7.17
CA ILE A 126 -13.19 -0.56 6.87
C ILE A 126 -14.47 -1.34 7.19
N GLU A 127 -14.51 -2.64 6.90
CA GLU A 127 -15.64 -3.52 7.24
C GLU A 127 -15.89 -3.55 8.76
N ILE A 128 -14.83 -3.67 9.57
CA ILE A 128 -14.93 -3.65 11.03
C ILE A 128 -15.44 -2.30 11.54
N LEU A 129 -15.02 -1.17 10.95
CA LEU A 129 -15.48 0.16 11.34
C LEU A 129 -16.93 0.46 10.92
N SER A 130 -17.47 -0.33 9.99
CA SER A 130 -18.84 -0.18 9.47
C SER A 130 -19.87 -1.06 10.20
N THR A 131 -19.41 -1.88 11.16
CA THR A 131 -20.24 -2.77 12.00
C THR A 131 -20.45 -2.16 13.38
#